data_AF-A0A7X7GNQ5-F1
#
_entry.id   AF-A0A7X7GNQ5-F1
#
_cell.length_a   1.000
_cell.length_b   1.000
_cell.length_c   1.000
_cell.angle_alpha   90.00
_cell.angle_beta   90.00
_cell.angle_gamma   90.00
#
_symmetry.space_group_name_H-M   'P 1'
#
loop_
_entity.id
_entity.type
_entity.pdbx_description
1 polymer ?
#
loop_
_entity_poly.entity_id
_entity_poly.type
_entity_poly.pdbx_seq_one_letter_code
_entity_poly.pdbx_strand_id
1 'polypeptide(L)'
;QKIFLTIGILIAVFGMRLVFPLLIVWVASGLGPIAALDLALNPPADGAAYFPNGDPSYETLITDAHPQIAAFGGMFLLMLFLHFILEEREIKWLEWLERPLAKAGKLDQLEVVIAVVLLLITATIIAPDDKVSTVMIAGALGMITYIAVNGLGEMFHIPEEDEEPTGGPSGLAKATGKAGFFLFLYLEVLDASFSFDGVIGAFAITSDPIIIALGLGFIGAMFVRSITIFLVRKGTLSEYVYLEHGAHWAIGALALILLYSIGTHVPELITGLVGIVLIGAAFGSSIYRNRKEAKAEVSV
;
A
#
# COMPACT_ATOMS: atom_id res chain seq x y z
N GLN A 1 23.11 -4.88 1.23
CA GLN A 1 22.88 -3.63 1.99
C GLN A 1 23.02 -2.35 1.16
N LYS A 2 24.21 -1.91 0.69
CA LYS A 2 24.34 -0.63 -0.07
C LYS A 2 23.52 -0.60 -1.37
N ILE A 3 23.45 -1.70 -2.12
CA ILE A 3 22.64 -1.78 -3.35
C ILE A 3 21.14 -1.70 -3.05
N PHE A 4 20.67 -2.40 -2.01
CA PHE A 4 19.26 -2.37 -1.59
C PHE A 4 18.84 -0.98 -1.07
N LEU A 5 19.70 -0.31 -0.30
CA LEU A 5 19.45 1.04 0.22
C LEU A 5 19.55 2.14 -0.84
N THR A 6 20.39 1.96 -1.88
CA THR A 6 20.55 2.99 -2.92
C THR A 6 19.61 2.77 -4.09
N ILE A 7 19.51 1.54 -4.59
CA ILE A 7 18.67 1.22 -5.75
C ILE A 7 17.23 0.95 -5.31
N GLY A 8 17.01 0.21 -4.23
CA GLY A 8 15.65 -0.08 -3.75
C GLY A 8 14.90 1.18 -3.34
N ILE A 9 15.55 2.09 -2.61
CA ILE A 9 14.93 3.39 -2.27
C ILE A 9 14.73 4.25 -3.51
N LEU A 10 15.64 4.24 -4.48
CA LEU A 10 15.48 5.01 -5.71
C LEU A 10 14.32 4.46 -6.56
N ILE A 11 14.14 3.14 -6.62
CA ILE A 11 13.01 2.52 -7.32
C ILE A 11 11.70 2.77 -6.57
N ALA A 12 11.63 2.56 -5.25
CA ALA A 12 10.44 2.89 -4.47
C ALA A 12 10.05 4.37 -4.67
N VAL A 13 10.99 5.28 -4.45
CA VAL A 13 10.71 6.71 -4.49
C VAL A 13 10.47 7.25 -5.90
N PHE A 14 11.39 7.03 -6.83
CA PHE A 14 11.26 7.56 -8.19
C PHE A 14 10.42 6.65 -9.08
N GLY A 15 10.64 5.34 -8.99
CA GLY A 15 9.86 4.37 -9.76
C GLY A 15 8.37 4.48 -9.45
N MET A 16 7.97 4.37 -8.18
CA MET A 16 6.55 4.29 -7.85
C MET A 16 5.81 5.63 -7.88
N ARG A 17 6.52 6.77 -7.78
CA ARG A 17 5.88 8.10 -7.74
C ARG A 17 6.03 8.91 -9.01
N LEU A 18 7.04 8.61 -9.84
CA LEU A 18 7.27 9.30 -11.12
C LEU A 18 7.02 8.37 -12.30
N VAL A 19 7.66 7.19 -12.31
CA VAL A 19 7.61 6.28 -13.46
C VAL A 19 6.28 5.53 -13.51
N PHE A 20 5.74 5.12 -12.37
CA PHE A 20 4.55 4.30 -12.28
C PHE A 20 3.28 5.02 -12.77
N PRO A 21 2.98 6.29 -12.41
CA PRO A 21 1.87 7.03 -13.01
C PRO A 21 2.01 7.16 -14.53
N LEU A 22 3.21 7.40 -15.04
CA LEU A 22 3.49 7.47 -16.47
C LEU A 22 3.30 6.12 -17.18
N LEU A 23 3.71 5.02 -16.55
CA LEU A 23 3.48 3.66 -17.02
C LEU A 23 1.98 3.34 -17.11
N ILE A 24 1.18 3.77 -16.12
CA ILE A 24 -0.28 3.60 -16.15
C ILE A 24 -0.86 4.33 -17.35
N VAL A 25 -0.53 5.60 -17.56
CA VAL A 25 -1.02 6.36 -18.71
C VAL A 25 -0.60 5.72 -20.01
N TRP A 26 0.64 5.25 -20.11
CA TRP A 26 1.11 4.52 -21.28
C TRP A 26 0.24 3.28 -21.58
N VAL A 27 0.01 2.42 -20.59
CA VAL A 27 -0.75 1.18 -20.77
C VAL A 27 -2.25 1.44 -20.98
N ALA A 28 -2.83 2.38 -20.24
CA ALA A 28 -4.25 2.68 -20.27
C ALA A 28 -4.67 3.42 -21.55
N SER A 29 -3.83 4.35 -22.05
CA SER A 29 -4.13 5.12 -23.27
C SER A 29 -3.71 4.42 -24.56
N GLY A 30 -2.85 3.40 -24.48
CA GLY A 30 -2.24 2.76 -25.65
C GLY A 30 -1.30 3.70 -26.45
N LEU A 31 -1.01 4.90 -25.94
CA LEU A 31 -0.08 5.85 -26.57
C LEU A 31 1.36 5.32 -26.53
N GLY A 32 2.27 5.89 -27.31
CA GLY A 32 3.70 5.57 -27.13
C GLY A 32 4.23 6.16 -25.81
N PRO A 33 5.31 5.62 -25.22
CA PRO A 33 5.89 6.14 -23.97
C PRO A 33 6.34 7.61 -24.10
N ILE A 34 6.76 8.03 -25.29
CA ILE A 34 7.12 9.43 -25.58
C ILE A 34 5.87 10.31 -25.62
N ALA A 35 4.76 9.82 -26.19
CA ALA A 35 3.51 10.57 -26.26
C ALA A 35 2.86 10.70 -24.86
N ALA A 36 2.95 9.68 -24.02
CA ALA A 36 2.52 9.77 -22.62
C ALA A 36 3.35 10.80 -21.83
N LEU A 37 4.66 10.90 -22.10
CA LEU A 37 5.52 11.91 -21.50
C LEU A 37 5.20 13.32 -22.03
N ASP A 38 4.93 13.45 -23.33
CA ASP A 38 4.55 14.73 -23.95
C ASP A 38 3.22 15.23 -23.37
N LEU A 39 2.25 14.34 -23.16
CA LEU A 39 0.98 14.63 -22.50
C LEU A 39 1.17 15.10 -21.05
N ALA A 40 2.14 14.50 -20.34
CA ALA A 40 2.47 14.88 -18.97
C ALA A 40 3.19 16.24 -18.89
N LEU A 41 4.01 16.57 -19.89
CA LEU A 41 4.76 17.83 -19.96
C LEU A 41 3.93 19.01 -20.48
N ASN A 42 2.90 18.73 -21.26
CA ASN A 42 2.04 19.73 -21.87
C ASN A 42 0.58 19.53 -21.45
N PRO A 43 0.23 19.74 -20.16
CA PRO A 43 -1.16 19.67 -19.72
C PRO A 43 -2.01 20.76 -20.41
N PRO A 44 -3.32 20.53 -20.61
CA PRO A 44 -4.21 21.49 -21.24
C PRO A 44 -4.34 22.77 -20.39
N ALA A 45 -4.52 23.90 -21.08
CA ALA A 45 -4.72 25.19 -20.42
C ALA A 45 -5.94 25.14 -19.49
N ASP A 46 -5.81 25.77 -18.32
CA ASP A 46 -6.84 25.84 -17.26
C ASP A 46 -7.27 24.49 -16.65
N GLY A 47 -6.50 23.42 -16.82
CA GLY A 47 -6.81 22.12 -16.22
C GLY A 47 -8.01 21.40 -16.86
N ALA A 48 -8.27 21.67 -18.14
CA ALA A 48 -9.38 21.04 -18.84
C ALA A 48 -9.23 19.50 -18.90
N ALA A 49 -10.34 18.77 -18.77
CA ALA A 49 -10.36 17.30 -18.88
C ALA A 49 -10.00 16.79 -20.30
N TYR A 50 -10.14 17.65 -21.31
CA TYR A 50 -9.87 17.35 -22.71
C TYR A 50 -9.16 18.53 -23.37
N PHE A 51 -8.27 18.22 -24.31
CA PHE A 51 -7.66 19.22 -25.18
C PHE A 51 -8.68 19.75 -26.20
N PRO A 52 -8.45 20.94 -26.81
CA PRO A 52 -9.35 21.50 -27.82
C PRO A 52 -9.55 20.62 -29.07
N ASN A 53 -8.64 19.67 -29.31
CA ASN A 53 -8.70 18.69 -30.38
C ASN A 53 -9.52 17.43 -30.02
N GLY A 54 -10.01 17.31 -28.78
CA GLY A 54 -10.80 16.19 -28.28
C GLY A 54 -10.00 15.10 -27.57
N ASP A 55 -8.67 15.21 -27.49
CA ASP A 55 -7.84 14.22 -26.81
C ASP A 55 -8.00 14.32 -25.28
N PRO A 56 -8.02 13.18 -24.55
CA PRO A 56 -8.15 13.20 -23.09
C PRO A 56 -6.87 13.76 -22.44
N SER A 57 -7.05 14.52 -21.35
CA SER A 57 -5.93 14.99 -20.54
C SER A 57 -5.26 13.85 -19.77
N TYR A 58 -4.05 14.10 -19.27
CA TYR A 58 -3.34 13.16 -18.42
C TYR A 58 -4.15 12.77 -17.17
N GLU A 59 -4.79 13.75 -16.53
CA GLU A 59 -5.67 13.55 -15.37
C GLU A 59 -6.86 12.64 -15.70
N THR A 60 -7.51 12.86 -16.84
CA THR A 60 -8.65 12.05 -17.28
C THR A 60 -8.25 10.59 -17.51
N LEU A 61 -7.10 10.34 -18.15
CA LEU A 61 -6.60 8.98 -18.40
C LEU A 61 -6.25 8.24 -17.10
N ILE A 62 -5.64 8.94 -16.14
CA ILE A 62 -5.33 8.37 -14.83
C ILE A 62 -6.62 8.08 -14.04
N THR A 63 -7.59 9.00 -14.09
CA THR A 63 -8.87 8.85 -13.40
C THR A 63 -9.70 7.72 -13.99
N ASP A 64 -9.66 7.50 -15.31
CA ASP A 64 -10.36 6.37 -15.94
C ASP A 64 -9.74 5.00 -15.58
N ALA A 65 -8.44 4.97 -15.26
CA ALA A 65 -7.74 3.79 -14.75
C ALA A 65 -7.97 3.56 -13.24
N HIS A 66 -8.55 4.52 -12.53
CA HIS A 66 -8.74 4.46 -11.07
C HIS A 66 -9.51 3.21 -10.60
N PRO A 67 -10.66 2.83 -11.16
CA PRO A 67 -11.38 1.61 -10.76
C PRO A 67 -10.51 0.34 -10.79
N GLN A 68 -9.66 0.22 -11.80
CA GLN A 68 -8.77 -0.93 -11.97
C GLN A 68 -7.71 -0.98 -10.87
N ILE A 69 -7.05 0.15 -10.62
CA ILE A 69 -5.92 0.21 -9.70
C ILE A 69 -6.40 0.18 -8.24
N ALA A 70 -7.49 0.90 -7.94
CA ALA A 70 -8.13 0.86 -6.62
C ALA A 70 -8.64 -0.55 -6.29
N ALA A 71 -9.19 -1.29 -7.25
CA ALA A 71 -9.59 -2.69 -7.04
C ALA A 71 -8.38 -3.60 -6.79
N PHE A 72 -7.33 -3.49 -7.61
CA PHE A 72 -6.10 -4.29 -7.44
C PHE A 72 -5.42 -4.01 -6.09
N GLY A 73 -5.10 -2.74 -5.83
CA GLY A 73 -4.41 -2.32 -4.61
C GLY A 73 -5.29 -2.50 -3.38
N GLY A 74 -6.57 -2.13 -3.45
CA GLY A 74 -7.54 -2.29 -2.37
C GLY A 74 -7.69 -3.75 -1.94
N MET A 75 -7.80 -4.68 -2.89
CA MET A 75 -7.86 -6.12 -2.58
C MET A 75 -6.53 -6.66 -2.02
N PHE A 76 -5.38 -6.22 -2.53
CA PHE A 76 -4.08 -6.60 -1.99
C PHE A 76 -3.91 -6.13 -0.53
N LEU A 77 -4.23 -4.87 -0.25
CA LEU A 77 -4.16 -4.28 1.10
C LEU A 77 -5.19 -4.90 2.05
N LEU A 78 -6.39 -5.24 1.53
CA LEU A 78 -7.42 -5.93 2.30
C LEU A 78 -6.94 -7.32 2.72
N MET A 79 -6.32 -8.09 1.82
CA MET A 79 -5.75 -9.40 2.16
C MET A 79 -4.68 -9.28 3.24
N LEU A 80 -3.77 -8.30 3.12
CA LEU A 80 -2.75 -8.01 4.14
C LEU A 80 -3.39 -7.70 5.50
N PHE A 81 -4.42 -6.87 5.53
CA PHE A 81 -5.14 -6.53 6.76
C PHE A 81 -5.88 -7.74 7.35
N LEU A 82 -6.60 -8.51 6.52
CA LEU A 82 -7.35 -9.68 6.94
C LEU A 82 -6.45 -10.77 7.50
N HIS A 83 -5.30 -10.99 6.87
CA HIS A 83 -4.28 -11.90 7.37
C HIS A 83 -3.81 -11.47 8.77
N PHE A 84 -3.43 -10.20 8.92
CA PHE A 84 -2.98 -9.67 10.20
C PHE A 84 -4.05 -9.75 11.32
N ILE A 85 -5.32 -9.45 11.01
CA ILE A 85 -6.39 -9.37 12.01
C ILE A 85 -6.94 -10.74 12.42
N LEU A 86 -6.83 -11.74 11.54
CA LEU A 86 -7.33 -13.09 11.77
C LEU A 86 -6.26 -14.01 12.39
N GLU A 87 -4.98 -13.65 12.32
CA GLU A 87 -3.89 -14.36 12.96
C GLU A 87 -3.96 -14.28 14.50
N GLU A 88 -3.69 -15.39 15.19
CA GLU A 88 -3.66 -15.43 16.66
C GLU A 88 -2.38 -14.76 17.19
N ARG A 89 -2.46 -13.47 17.56
CA ARG A 89 -1.36 -12.72 18.18
C ARG A 89 -1.56 -12.48 19.69
N GLU A 90 -0.45 -12.47 20.43
CA GLU A 90 -0.41 -12.32 21.90
C GLU A 90 -0.81 -10.91 22.37
N ILE A 91 -0.59 -9.88 21.53
CA ILE A 91 -0.91 -8.48 21.83
C ILE A 91 -2.06 -8.06 20.90
N LYS A 92 -3.15 -7.55 21.48
CA LYS A 92 -4.34 -7.10 20.75
C LYS A 92 -4.64 -5.65 21.13
N TRP A 93 -4.80 -4.76 20.15
CA TRP A 93 -5.01 -3.33 20.43
C TRP A 93 -6.50 -3.02 20.68
N LEU A 94 -7.39 -3.47 19.80
CA LEU A 94 -8.85 -3.45 20.05
C LEU A 94 -9.32 -4.82 20.53
N GLU A 95 -9.06 -5.17 21.79
CA GLU A 95 -9.42 -6.51 22.32
C GLU A 95 -10.88 -6.92 22.11
N TRP A 96 -11.83 -5.97 22.15
CA TRP A 96 -13.26 -6.23 21.94
C TRP A 96 -13.64 -6.62 20.51
N LEU A 97 -12.89 -6.16 19.51
CA LEU A 97 -13.12 -6.42 18.09
C LEU A 97 -12.18 -7.52 17.55
N GLU A 98 -10.94 -7.56 18.03
CA GLU A 98 -9.91 -8.53 17.60
C GLU A 98 -10.10 -9.94 18.22
N ARG A 99 -10.70 -10.06 19.41
CA ARG A 99 -11.00 -11.38 20.02
C ARG A 99 -12.04 -12.21 19.25
N PRO A 100 -13.21 -11.69 18.84
CA PRO A 100 -14.17 -12.46 18.05
C PRO A 100 -13.65 -12.75 16.64
N LEU A 101 -12.92 -11.82 16.02
CA LEU A 101 -12.31 -12.02 14.69
C LEU A 101 -11.23 -13.11 14.71
N ALA A 102 -10.30 -13.09 15.67
CA ALA A 102 -9.27 -14.13 15.79
C ALA A 102 -9.87 -15.53 16.06
N LYS A 103 -11.00 -15.62 16.77
CA LYS A 103 -11.69 -16.89 17.00
C LYS A 103 -12.34 -17.44 15.72
N ALA A 104 -12.73 -16.56 14.80
CA ALA A 104 -13.22 -16.93 13.47
C ALA A 104 -12.07 -17.31 12.52
N GLY A 105 -10.88 -16.73 12.72
CA GLY A 105 -9.64 -17.00 11.97
C GLY A 105 -9.10 -18.44 12.07
N LYS A 106 -9.66 -19.30 12.93
CA LYS A 106 -9.32 -20.75 12.97
C LYS A 106 -9.67 -21.53 11.70
N LEU A 107 -10.36 -20.89 10.77
CA LEU A 107 -10.54 -21.38 9.42
C LEU A 107 -9.44 -20.75 8.56
N ASP A 108 -8.41 -21.52 8.19
CA ASP A 108 -7.22 -21.09 7.44
C ASP A 108 -7.51 -20.32 6.12
N GLN A 109 -8.76 -20.29 5.65
CA GLN A 109 -9.18 -19.61 4.42
C GLN A 109 -10.24 -18.51 4.63
N LEU A 110 -10.53 -18.14 5.88
CA LEU A 110 -11.56 -17.13 6.16
C LEU A 110 -11.22 -15.77 5.54
N GLU A 111 -9.94 -15.39 5.53
CA GLU A 111 -9.44 -14.17 4.88
C GLU A 111 -9.84 -14.11 3.40
N VAL A 112 -9.60 -15.19 2.65
CA VAL A 112 -9.92 -15.28 1.22
C VAL A 112 -11.43 -15.22 1.00
N VAL A 113 -12.22 -15.89 1.84
CA VAL A 113 -13.69 -15.87 1.73
C VAL A 113 -14.22 -14.46 1.94
N ILE A 114 -13.76 -13.75 2.98
CA ILE A 114 -14.18 -12.38 3.25
C ILE A 114 -13.75 -11.45 2.11
N ALA A 115 -12.51 -11.61 1.60
CA ALA A 115 -12.00 -10.84 0.48
C ALA A 115 -12.84 -11.03 -0.79
N VAL A 116 -13.18 -12.28 -1.15
CA VAL A 116 -14.03 -12.57 -2.32
C VAL A 116 -15.43 -11.99 -2.15
N VAL A 117 -16.02 -12.08 -0.95
CA VAL A 117 -17.34 -11.48 -0.69
C VAL A 117 -17.30 -9.96 -0.84
N LEU A 118 -16.27 -9.31 -0.28
CA LEU A 118 -16.09 -7.86 -0.42
C LEU A 118 -15.81 -7.45 -1.87
N LEU A 119 -15.04 -8.24 -2.62
CA LEU A 119 -14.82 -8.00 -4.05
C LEU A 119 -16.13 -8.11 -4.84
N LEU A 120 -16.96 -9.12 -4.58
CA LEU A 120 -18.26 -9.27 -5.23
C LEU A 120 -19.17 -8.08 -4.92
N ILE A 121 -19.24 -7.65 -3.66
CA ILE A 121 -20.02 -6.47 -3.26
C ILE A 121 -19.50 -5.23 -3.99
N THR A 122 -18.17 -5.04 -4.01
CA THR A 122 -17.55 -3.88 -4.65
C THR A 122 -17.80 -3.87 -6.15
N ALA A 123 -17.62 -5.00 -6.83
CA ALA A 123 -17.83 -5.12 -8.27
C ALA A 123 -19.29 -4.98 -8.68
N THR A 124 -20.26 -5.42 -7.86
CA THR A 124 -21.68 -5.44 -8.26
C THR A 124 -22.51 -4.28 -7.75
N ILE A 125 -22.13 -3.68 -6.61
CA ILE A 125 -22.91 -2.61 -5.96
C ILE A 125 -22.20 -1.26 -6.07
N ILE A 126 -20.88 -1.23 -5.98
CA ILE A 126 -20.10 0.02 -5.91
C ILE A 126 -19.60 0.42 -7.30
N ALA A 127 -19.06 -0.52 -8.07
CA ALA A 127 -18.45 -0.22 -9.35
C ALA A 127 -19.48 0.27 -10.38
N PRO A 128 -19.11 1.23 -11.25
CA PRO A 128 -19.90 1.58 -12.43
C PRO A 128 -20.19 0.36 -13.30
N ASP A 129 -21.40 0.31 -13.89
CA ASP A 129 -21.89 -0.84 -14.67
C ASP A 129 -20.94 -1.25 -15.82
N ASP A 130 -20.21 -0.29 -16.38
CA ASP A 130 -19.25 -0.49 -17.48
C ASP A 130 -17.87 -0.97 -17.01
N LYS A 131 -17.57 -0.90 -15.70
CA LYS A 131 -16.26 -1.25 -15.11
C LYS A 131 -16.30 -2.50 -14.22
N VAL A 132 -17.46 -3.15 -14.06
CA VAL A 132 -17.65 -4.36 -13.22
C VAL A 132 -16.62 -5.45 -13.53
N SER A 133 -16.42 -5.78 -14.80
CA SER A 133 -15.47 -6.81 -15.24
C SER A 133 -14.03 -6.42 -14.92
N THR A 134 -13.68 -5.15 -15.16
CA THR A 134 -12.36 -4.59 -14.85
C THR A 134 -12.05 -4.67 -13.36
N VAL A 135 -12.99 -4.27 -12.51
CA VAL A 135 -12.85 -4.33 -11.04
C VAL A 135 -12.71 -5.77 -10.57
N MET A 136 -13.50 -6.71 -11.10
CA MET A 136 -13.45 -8.10 -10.70
C MET A 136 -12.13 -8.78 -11.11
N ILE A 137 -11.65 -8.54 -12.33
CA ILE A 137 -10.36 -9.06 -12.81
C ILE A 137 -9.22 -8.44 -12.02
N ALA A 138 -9.19 -7.11 -11.86
CA ALA A 138 -8.11 -6.42 -11.16
C ALA A 138 -8.06 -6.77 -9.68
N GLY A 139 -9.21 -6.86 -9.00
CA GLY A 139 -9.30 -7.31 -7.62
C GLY A 139 -8.86 -8.76 -7.43
N ALA A 140 -9.23 -9.65 -8.36
CA ALA A 140 -8.73 -11.03 -8.36
C ALA A 140 -7.21 -11.09 -8.56
N LEU A 141 -6.65 -10.30 -9.47
CA LEU A 141 -5.21 -10.18 -9.64
C LEU A 141 -4.53 -9.65 -8.36
N GLY A 142 -5.12 -8.69 -7.66
CA GLY A 142 -4.62 -8.19 -6.38
C GLY A 142 -4.52 -9.29 -5.32
N MET A 143 -5.58 -10.10 -5.18
CA MET A 143 -5.57 -11.27 -4.28
C MET A 143 -4.53 -12.31 -4.71
N ILE A 144 -4.43 -12.63 -6.00
CA ILE A 144 -3.45 -13.58 -6.52
C ILE A 144 -2.02 -13.09 -6.25
N THR A 145 -1.75 -11.80 -6.47
CA THR A 145 -0.44 -11.19 -6.18
C THR A 145 -0.12 -11.30 -4.69
N TYR A 146 -1.09 -11.03 -3.80
CA TYR A 146 -0.90 -11.21 -2.37
C TYR A 146 -0.54 -12.65 -2.02
N ILE A 147 -1.35 -13.62 -2.46
CA ILE A 147 -1.13 -15.05 -2.18
C ILE A 147 0.22 -15.52 -2.75
N ALA A 148 0.58 -15.07 -3.95
CA ALA A 148 1.85 -15.42 -4.57
C ALA A 148 3.04 -14.84 -3.78
N VAL A 149 2.98 -13.57 -3.37
CA VAL A 149 4.07 -12.93 -2.61
C VAL A 149 4.18 -13.51 -1.20
N ASN A 150 3.04 -13.74 -0.52
CA ASN A 150 3.02 -14.29 0.83
C ASN A 150 3.34 -15.79 0.87
N GLY A 151 2.67 -16.59 0.04
CA GLY A 151 2.86 -18.04 -0.01
C GLY A 151 4.24 -18.47 -0.49
N LEU A 152 4.86 -17.71 -1.41
CA LEU A 152 6.26 -17.95 -1.76
C LEU A 152 7.20 -17.60 -0.59
N GLY A 153 6.88 -16.57 0.20
CA GLY A 153 7.61 -16.25 1.43
C GLY A 153 7.68 -17.46 2.37
N GLU A 154 6.54 -18.06 2.68
CA GLU A 154 6.44 -19.25 3.56
C GLU A 154 7.18 -20.47 3.00
N MET A 155 7.08 -20.74 1.69
CA MET A 155 7.79 -21.85 1.04
C MET A 155 9.31 -21.72 1.07
N PHE A 156 9.85 -20.51 1.26
CA PHE A 156 11.30 -20.26 1.37
C PHE A 156 11.79 -20.12 2.82
N HIS A 157 10.89 -20.09 3.80
CA HIS A 157 11.22 -20.36 5.21
C HIS A 157 11.39 -21.88 5.41
N ILE A 158 12.40 -22.45 4.76
CA ILE A 158 12.82 -23.83 5.04
C ILE A 158 13.42 -23.82 6.46
N PRO A 159 12.99 -24.69 7.38
CA PRO A 159 13.59 -24.79 8.72
C PRO A 159 15.10 -25.00 8.58
N GLU A 160 15.90 -24.33 9.40
CA GLU A 160 17.33 -24.61 9.54
C GLU A 160 17.57 -25.97 10.24
N GLU A 161 16.84 -27.01 9.87
CA GLU A 161 17.03 -28.38 10.37
C GLU A 161 17.53 -29.27 9.23
N ASP A 162 18.78 -29.72 9.39
CA ASP A 162 19.43 -30.86 8.74
C ASP A 162 20.03 -30.71 7.32
N GLU A 163 20.89 -29.72 7.09
CA GLU A 163 21.94 -29.87 6.04
C GLU A 163 23.36 -29.66 6.61
N GLU A 164 24.12 -30.76 6.66
CA GLU A 164 25.56 -30.77 6.93
C GLU A 164 26.33 -29.81 6.00
N PRO A 165 27.45 -29.20 6.46
CA PRO A 165 28.17 -28.19 5.72
C PRO A 165 29.01 -28.84 4.61
N THR A 166 28.40 -29.13 3.46
CA THR A 166 29.14 -29.54 2.26
C THR A 166 29.26 -28.38 1.26
N GLY A 167 30.44 -27.76 1.30
CA GLY A 167 31.10 -26.98 0.25
C GLY A 167 30.27 -26.33 -0.87
N GLY A 168 29.87 -25.07 -0.67
CA GLY A 168 29.60 -24.13 -1.76
C GLY A 168 28.89 -22.85 -1.28
N PRO A 169 29.30 -21.65 -1.69
CA PRO A 169 28.57 -20.42 -1.36
C PRO A 169 27.31 -20.34 -2.23
N SER A 170 26.23 -21.07 -1.91
CA SER A 170 25.06 -21.02 -2.79
C SER A 170 23.69 -21.39 -2.22
N GLY A 171 23.55 -22.14 -1.12
CA GLY A 171 22.21 -22.44 -0.56
C GLY A 171 21.64 -21.25 0.21
N LEU A 172 22.31 -20.92 1.33
CA LEU A 172 21.91 -19.88 2.27
C LEU A 172 21.86 -18.48 1.62
N ALA A 173 22.86 -18.12 0.81
CA ALA A 173 22.88 -16.84 0.09
C ALA A 173 21.77 -16.71 -0.98
N LYS A 174 21.37 -17.81 -1.63
CA LYS A 174 20.22 -17.79 -2.57
C LYS A 174 18.89 -17.76 -1.84
N ALA A 175 18.76 -18.44 -0.71
CA ALA A 175 17.56 -18.38 0.14
C ALA A 175 17.34 -16.96 0.70
N THR A 176 18.39 -16.35 1.26
CA THR A 176 18.37 -14.96 1.73
C THR A 176 18.11 -13.96 0.59
N GLY A 177 18.66 -14.21 -0.60
CA GLY A 177 18.41 -13.40 -1.79
C GLY A 177 16.97 -13.47 -2.29
N LYS A 178 16.36 -14.67 -2.27
CA LYS A 178 14.96 -14.88 -2.64
C LYS A 178 14.00 -14.23 -1.64
N ALA A 179 14.20 -14.47 -0.34
CA ALA A 179 13.41 -13.82 0.71
C ALA A 179 13.47 -12.29 0.62
N GLY A 180 14.68 -11.74 0.40
CA GLY A 180 14.85 -10.30 0.19
C GLY A 180 14.18 -9.76 -1.08
N PHE A 181 14.09 -10.56 -2.14
CA PHE A 181 13.38 -10.20 -3.37
C PHE A 181 11.85 -10.19 -3.18
N PHE A 182 11.29 -11.17 -2.46
CA PHE A 182 9.85 -11.17 -2.16
C PHE A 182 9.45 -10.05 -1.22
N LEU A 183 10.26 -9.78 -0.19
CA LEU A 183 10.06 -8.61 0.66
C LEU A 183 10.16 -7.31 -0.14
N PHE A 184 11.07 -7.23 -1.10
CA PHE A 184 11.15 -6.10 -2.03
C PHE A 184 9.87 -5.96 -2.85
N LEU A 185 9.41 -7.01 -3.53
CA LEU A 185 8.17 -6.98 -4.30
C LEU A 185 6.96 -6.60 -3.42
N TYR A 186 6.87 -7.16 -2.22
CA TYR A 186 5.85 -6.82 -1.24
C TYR A 186 5.83 -5.32 -0.93
N LEU A 187 7.00 -4.73 -0.64
CA LEU A 187 7.14 -3.32 -0.34
C LEU A 187 6.84 -2.42 -1.55
N GLU A 188 7.23 -2.83 -2.76
CA GLU A 188 6.94 -2.07 -3.98
C GLU A 188 5.45 -2.09 -4.32
N VAL A 189 4.73 -3.20 -4.12
CA VAL A 189 3.27 -3.25 -4.33
C VAL A 189 2.54 -2.38 -3.31
N LEU A 190 3.02 -2.34 -2.06
CA LEU A 190 2.50 -1.41 -1.06
C LEU A 190 2.71 0.05 -1.47
N ASP A 191 3.92 0.41 -1.88
CA ASP A 191 4.22 1.78 -2.33
C ASP A 191 3.47 2.12 -3.63
N ALA A 192 3.23 1.16 -4.53
CA ALA A 192 2.39 1.33 -5.72
C ALA A 192 0.97 1.76 -5.35
N SER A 193 0.38 1.03 -4.40
CA SER A 193 -1.00 1.20 -3.99
C SER A 193 -1.20 2.55 -3.29
N PHE A 194 -0.27 2.93 -2.41
CA PHE A 194 -0.31 4.22 -1.72
C PHE A 194 0.07 5.40 -2.63
N SER A 195 1.00 5.19 -3.56
CA SER A 195 1.41 6.22 -4.52
C SER A 195 0.27 6.60 -5.45
N PHE A 196 -0.48 5.61 -5.94
CA PHE A 196 -1.60 5.86 -6.84
C PHE A 196 -2.69 6.72 -6.19
N ASP A 197 -3.12 6.38 -4.97
CA ASP A 197 -4.11 7.15 -4.22
C ASP A 197 -3.61 8.58 -3.94
N GLY A 198 -2.33 8.73 -3.60
CA GLY A 198 -1.71 10.04 -3.40
C GLY A 198 -1.62 10.90 -4.67
N VAL A 199 -1.41 10.29 -5.83
CA VAL A 199 -1.35 10.99 -7.14
C VAL A 199 -2.75 11.40 -7.60
N ILE A 200 -3.73 10.50 -7.51
CA ILE A 200 -5.14 10.81 -7.76
C ILE A 200 -5.55 11.98 -6.89
N GLY A 201 -5.14 11.95 -5.62
CA GLY A 201 -5.49 13.02 -4.73
C GLY A 201 -4.85 14.37 -5.05
N ALA A 202 -3.60 14.34 -5.49
CA ALA A 202 -2.90 15.54 -5.90
C ALA A 202 -3.57 16.26 -7.09
N PHE A 203 -4.30 15.54 -7.95
CA PHE A 203 -5.11 16.14 -9.02
C PHE A 203 -6.26 17.02 -8.50
N ALA A 204 -6.76 16.81 -7.28
CA ALA A 204 -7.75 17.70 -6.67
C ALA A 204 -7.17 19.10 -6.35
N ILE A 205 -5.85 19.23 -6.26
CA ILE A 205 -5.14 20.49 -6.00
C ILE A 205 -4.59 21.10 -7.30
N THR A 206 -4.05 20.27 -8.20
CA THR A 206 -3.41 20.73 -9.44
C THR A 206 -3.53 19.71 -10.55
N SER A 207 -3.88 20.15 -11.76
CA SER A 207 -3.94 19.29 -12.94
C SER A 207 -2.58 19.08 -13.62
N ASP A 208 -1.52 19.74 -13.15
CA ASP A 208 -0.17 19.63 -13.71
C ASP A 208 0.58 18.40 -13.14
N PRO A 209 0.81 17.34 -13.96
CA PRO A 209 1.47 16.12 -13.50
C PRO A 209 2.92 16.35 -13.06
N ILE A 210 3.60 17.37 -13.58
CA ILE A 210 4.98 17.71 -13.20
C ILE A 210 5.01 18.30 -11.80
N ILE A 211 4.05 19.17 -11.46
CA ILE A 211 3.93 19.72 -10.11
C ILE A 211 3.64 18.60 -9.10
N ILE A 212 2.75 17.66 -9.44
CA ILE A 212 2.47 16.48 -8.60
C ILE A 212 3.73 15.63 -8.40
N ALA A 213 4.42 15.31 -9.49
CA ALA A 213 5.64 14.52 -9.47
C ALA A 213 6.76 15.18 -8.65
N LEU A 214 6.94 16.50 -8.77
CA LEU A 214 7.93 17.24 -7.98
C LEU A 214 7.52 17.34 -6.51
N GLY A 215 6.23 17.60 -6.25
CA GLY A 215 5.67 17.77 -4.90
C GLY A 215 5.64 16.46 -4.11
N LEU A 216 4.82 15.49 -4.52
CA LEU A 216 4.69 14.20 -3.84
C LEU A 216 5.92 13.31 -4.05
N GLY A 217 6.41 13.22 -5.28
CA GLY A 217 7.49 12.31 -5.67
C GLY A 217 8.83 12.77 -5.12
N PHE A 218 9.37 13.87 -5.65
CA PHE A 218 10.73 14.30 -5.32
C PHE A 218 10.84 14.92 -3.92
N ILE A 219 10.09 15.98 -3.65
CA ILE A 219 10.17 16.73 -2.39
C ILE A 219 9.60 15.89 -1.24
N GLY A 220 8.41 15.30 -1.44
CA GLY A 220 7.74 14.47 -0.45
C GLY A 220 8.60 13.29 -0.01
N ALA A 221 9.19 12.54 -0.95
CA ALA A 221 10.05 11.43 -0.58
C ALA A 221 11.34 11.84 0.14
N MET A 222 11.96 12.95 -0.28
CA MET A 222 13.13 13.48 0.43
C MET A 222 12.78 13.88 1.86
N PHE A 223 11.60 14.46 2.07
CA PHE A 223 11.11 14.83 3.40
C PHE A 223 10.82 13.61 4.28
N VAL A 224 10.03 12.64 3.77
CA VAL A 224 9.75 11.39 4.50
C VAL A 224 11.05 10.66 4.84
N ARG A 225 11.98 10.57 3.89
CA ARG A 225 13.31 9.97 4.12
C ARG A 225 14.06 10.67 5.24
N SER A 226 14.05 12.00 5.24
CA SER A 226 14.75 12.80 6.26
C SER A 226 14.16 12.55 7.65
N ILE A 227 12.83 12.47 7.75
CA ILE A 227 12.13 12.14 8.99
C ILE A 227 12.45 10.72 9.44
N THR A 228 12.37 9.73 8.57
CA THR A 228 12.64 8.33 8.93
C THR A 228 14.08 8.15 9.40
N ILE A 229 15.06 8.74 8.70
CA ILE A 229 16.47 8.71 9.13
C ILE A 229 16.64 9.38 10.50
N PHE A 230 15.97 10.50 10.73
CA PHE A 230 16.01 11.21 12.02
C PHE A 230 15.42 10.36 13.16
N LEU A 231 14.24 9.75 12.94
CA LEU A 231 13.56 8.91 13.93
C LEU A 231 14.32 7.63 14.25
N VAL A 232 14.89 6.97 13.23
CA VAL A 232 15.74 5.79 13.41
C VAL A 232 16.99 6.13 14.24
N ARG A 233 17.64 7.26 13.96
CA ARG A 233 18.82 7.71 14.74
C ARG A 233 18.48 8.06 16.19
N LYS A 234 17.25 8.51 16.45
CA LYS A 234 16.75 8.84 17.79
C LYS A 234 16.38 7.61 18.62
N GLY A 235 16.28 6.43 18.02
CA GLY A 235 15.96 5.18 18.72
C GLY A 235 14.53 5.10 19.28
N THR A 236 13.63 6.00 18.90
CA THR A 236 12.29 6.14 19.51
C THR A 236 11.25 5.17 18.96
N LEU A 237 11.55 4.39 17.91
CA LEU A 237 10.55 3.55 17.23
C LEU A 237 10.26 2.23 17.96
N SER A 238 11.25 1.67 18.67
CA SER A 238 11.13 0.39 19.38
C SER A 238 10.37 0.47 20.71
N GLU A 239 10.04 1.67 21.19
CA GLU A 239 9.32 1.88 22.45
C GLU A 239 7.79 1.82 22.30
N TYR A 240 7.24 1.74 21.07
CA TYR A 240 5.80 1.87 20.84
C TYR A 240 5.12 0.56 20.41
N VAL A 241 4.74 -0.24 21.41
CA VAL A 241 4.12 -1.57 21.25
C VAL A 241 2.85 -1.57 20.38
N TYR A 242 2.03 -0.51 20.42
CA TYR A 242 0.78 -0.47 19.65
C TYR A 242 0.91 0.14 18.24
N LEU A 243 2.09 0.66 17.88
CA LEU A 243 2.26 1.36 16.61
C LEU A 243 2.12 0.42 15.41
N GLU A 244 2.58 -0.82 15.53
CA GLU A 244 2.43 -1.86 14.52
C GLU A 244 0.95 -2.17 14.25
N HIS A 245 0.14 -2.31 15.31
CA HIS A 245 -1.30 -2.54 15.18
C HIS A 245 -2.00 -1.34 14.55
N GLY A 246 -1.66 -0.12 14.97
CA GLY A 246 -2.21 1.11 14.40
C GLY A 246 -1.93 1.23 12.89
N ALA A 247 -0.74 0.81 12.46
CA ALA A 247 -0.38 0.79 11.03
C ALA A 247 -1.25 -0.20 10.24
N HIS A 248 -1.45 -1.42 10.72
CA HIS A 248 -2.30 -2.40 10.03
C HIS A 248 -3.77 -1.97 9.99
N TRP A 249 -4.30 -1.38 11.07
CA TRP A 249 -5.64 -0.77 11.06
C TRP A 249 -5.76 0.37 10.05
N ALA A 250 -4.72 1.20 9.90
CA ALA A 250 -4.69 2.24 8.87
C ALA A 250 -4.67 1.65 7.45
N ILE A 251 -3.90 0.56 7.22
CA ILE A 251 -3.89 -0.17 5.95
C ILE A 251 -5.28 -0.75 5.64
N GLY A 252 -5.94 -1.38 6.61
CA GLY A 252 -7.28 -1.92 6.45
C GLY A 252 -8.33 -0.85 6.16
N ALA A 253 -8.25 0.29 6.86
CA ALA A 253 -9.11 1.44 6.59
C ALA A 253 -8.91 1.98 5.16
N LEU A 254 -7.64 2.10 4.72
CA LEU A 254 -7.35 2.53 3.36
C LEU A 254 -7.84 1.54 2.32
N ALA A 255 -7.68 0.23 2.55
CA ALA A 255 -8.19 -0.80 1.65
C ALA A 255 -9.70 -0.66 1.42
N LEU A 256 -10.47 -0.47 2.50
CA LEU A 256 -11.93 -0.25 2.41
C LEU A 256 -12.29 1.06 1.72
N ILE A 257 -11.53 2.13 1.98
CA ILE A 257 -11.70 3.42 1.32
C ILE A 257 -11.44 3.29 -0.18
N LEU A 258 -10.39 2.59 -0.60
CA LEU A 258 -10.08 2.35 -2.01
C LEU A 258 -11.17 1.53 -2.70
N LEU A 259 -11.69 0.49 -2.05
CA LEU A 259 -12.81 -0.27 -2.61
C LEU A 259 -14.07 0.60 -2.74
N TYR A 260 -14.33 1.48 -1.77
CA TYR A 260 -15.46 2.41 -1.81
C TYR A 260 -15.28 3.55 -2.82
N SER A 261 -14.04 4.00 -3.04
CA SER A 261 -13.72 5.10 -3.96
C SER A 261 -13.92 4.73 -5.43
N ILE A 262 -14.00 3.44 -5.75
CA ILE A 262 -14.29 2.93 -7.11
C ILE A 262 -15.62 3.49 -7.65
N GLY A 263 -16.64 3.60 -6.79
CA GLY A 263 -17.98 4.02 -7.18
C GLY A 263 -18.32 5.46 -6.85
N THR A 264 -17.68 6.01 -5.82
CA THR A 264 -18.01 7.33 -5.30
C THR A 264 -16.73 8.13 -5.04
N HIS A 265 -16.76 9.42 -5.35
CA HIS A 265 -15.63 10.28 -5.02
C HIS A 265 -15.54 10.43 -3.51
N VAL A 266 -14.45 9.93 -2.93
CA VAL A 266 -14.14 10.11 -1.51
C VAL A 266 -13.20 11.31 -1.39
N PRO A 267 -13.55 12.34 -0.61
CA PRO A 267 -12.63 13.44 -0.36
C PRO A 267 -11.35 12.92 0.30
N GLU A 268 -10.19 13.23 -0.27
CA GLU A 268 -8.90 12.80 0.28
C GLU A 268 -8.65 13.32 1.69
N LEU A 269 -9.24 14.47 2.03
CA LEU A 269 -9.17 14.98 3.37
C LEU A 269 -9.72 13.94 4.36
N ILE A 270 -10.80 13.23 4.01
CA ILE A 270 -11.35 12.17 4.85
C ILE A 270 -10.41 10.96 4.87
N THR A 271 -9.88 10.55 3.71
CA THR A 271 -8.99 9.38 3.62
C THR A 271 -7.71 9.59 4.45
N GLY A 272 -7.08 10.76 4.30
CA GLY A 272 -5.90 11.17 5.08
C GLY A 272 -6.18 11.35 6.57
N LEU A 273 -7.32 11.96 6.94
CA LEU A 273 -7.69 12.14 8.35
C LEU A 273 -7.92 10.81 9.06
N VAL A 274 -8.55 9.82 8.42
CA VAL A 274 -8.75 8.49 9.01
C VAL A 274 -7.40 7.85 9.36
N GLY A 275 -6.43 7.91 8.44
CA GLY A 275 -5.07 7.43 8.69
C GLY A 275 -4.39 8.16 9.86
N ILE A 276 -4.45 9.50 9.87
CA ILE A 276 -3.86 10.33 10.95
C ILE A 276 -4.50 10.01 12.30
N VAL A 277 -5.83 9.85 12.35
CA VAL A 277 -6.55 9.54 13.59
C VAL A 277 -6.19 8.16 14.10
N LEU A 278 -6.12 7.14 13.24
CA LEU A 278 -5.77 5.77 13.64
C LEU A 278 -4.33 5.67 14.14
N ILE A 279 -3.37 6.21 13.38
CA ILE A 279 -1.94 6.22 13.77
C ILE A 279 -1.74 7.08 15.01
N GLY A 280 -2.37 8.25 15.08
CA GLY A 280 -2.31 9.15 16.23
C GLY A 280 -2.92 8.54 17.49
N ALA A 281 -4.03 7.83 17.37
CA ALA A 281 -4.67 7.11 18.49
C ALA A 281 -3.78 5.96 18.99
N ALA A 282 -3.18 5.18 18.08
CA ALA A 282 -2.25 4.10 18.44
C ALA A 282 -1.00 4.66 19.15
N PHE A 283 -0.44 5.76 18.62
CA PHE A 283 0.69 6.46 19.24
C PHE A 283 0.35 7.01 20.62
N GLY A 284 -0.81 7.67 20.77
CA GLY A 284 -1.29 8.20 22.04
C GLY A 284 -1.56 7.11 23.08
N SER A 285 -2.15 6.00 22.67
CA SER A 285 -2.37 4.82 23.50
C SER A 285 -1.06 4.23 23.99
N SER A 286 -0.06 4.15 23.11
CA SER A 286 1.27 3.65 23.46
C SER A 286 2.00 4.55 24.45
N ILE A 287 1.92 5.88 24.29
CA ILE A 287 2.47 6.84 25.27
C ILE A 287 1.75 6.70 26.62
N TYR A 288 0.43 6.57 26.61
CA TYR A 288 -0.35 6.43 27.84
C TYR A 288 0.04 5.15 28.61
N ARG A 289 0.23 4.04 27.90
CA ARG A 289 0.72 2.78 28.48
C ARG A 289 2.13 2.91 29.05
N ASN A 290 3.09 3.45 28.29
CA ASN A 290 4.47 3.62 28.76
C ASN A 290 4.52 4.54 30.00
N ARG A 291 3.68 5.57 30.07
CA ARG A 291 3.55 6.43 31.26
C ARG A 291 2.92 5.71 32.45
N LYS A 292 2.02 4.76 32.23
CA LYS A 292 1.41 3.94 33.29
C LYS A 292 2.42 2.92 33.84
N GLU A 293 3.16 2.25 32.96
CA GLU A 293 4.21 1.29 33.33
C GLU A 293 5.35 1.99 34.08
N ALA A 294 5.83 3.14 33.60
CA ALA A 294 6.84 3.94 34.31
C ALA A 294 6.37 4.46 35.68
N LYS A 295 5.07 4.73 35.86
CA LYS A 295 4.51 5.10 37.18
C LYS A 295 4.37 3.89 38.11
N ALA A 296 4.14 2.70 37.58
CA ALA A 296 4.08 1.47 38.36
C ALA A 296 5.47 1.06 38.87
N GLU A 297 6.51 1.19 38.05
CA GLU A 297 7.91 0.92 38.46
C GLU A 297 8.44 1.88 39.52
N VAL A 298 7.99 3.14 39.55
CA VAL A 298 8.40 4.12 40.57
C VAL A 298 7.64 3.93 41.90
N SER A 299 6.58 3.11 41.91
CA SER A 299 5.77 2.82 43.09
C SER A 299 6.12 1.49 43.79
N VAL A 300 7.12 0.76 43.29
CA VAL A 300 7.71 -0.45 43.88
C VAL A 300 9.07 -0.10 44.49
#